data_AF-A0A395RL99-F1
#
_entry.id   AF-A0A395RL99-F1
#
_cell.length_a   1.000
_cell.length_b   1.000
_cell.length_c   1.000
_cell.angle_alpha   90.00
_cell.angle_beta   90.00
_cell.angle_gamma   90.00
#
_symmetry.space_group_name_H-M   'P 1'
#
loop_
_entity.id
_entity.type
_entity.pdbx_description
1 polymer ?
#
loop_
_entity_poly.entity_id
_entity_poly.type
_entity_poly.pdbx_seq_one_letter_code
_entity_poly.pdbx_strand_id
1 'polypeptide(L)'
;MAVLKLKPYTISQSDESLSLSIPDIEPVWDQPDPEPSPPPPEASASDDRPIAEIKAEIDARVLVAAEAARQHFLRPLYAHLPLSEIDWSLDGLWRCRVVGVPCYGDHHRCWSILKKHLLTREHTRNETALAAAWVEPSSTPPQPPTPVAPASEMATRVAVVEVGQELPGEEVEEALPESVKRPLDAQDEDDDDDDEPIPRPKRVRLMFLGEETNLSLGYRNK
;
A
#
# COMPACT_ATOMS: atom_id res chain seq x y z
N MET A 1 -9.94 42.50 -24.03
CA MET A 1 -10.97 41.49 -23.70
C MET A 1 -11.12 40.55 -24.89
N ALA A 2 -10.52 39.37 -24.85
CA ALA A 2 -10.58 38.39 -25.93
C ALA A 2 -11.45 37.20 -25.49
N VAL A 3 -12.60 37.03 -26.14
CA VAL A 3 -13.55 35.95 -25.88
C VAL A 3 -13.04 34.69 -26.57
N LEU A 4 -12.46 33.76 -25.80
CA LEU A 4 -12.03 32.46 -26.33
C LEU A 4 -13.24 31.54 -26.49
N LYS A 5 -13.68 31.36 -27.74
CA LYS A 5 -14.67 30.36 -28.13
C LYS A 5 -14.08 28.96 -28.00
N LEU A 6 -14.42 28.25 -26.92
CA LEU A 6 -14.18 26.82 -26.77
C LEU A 6 -15.05 26.06 -27.78
N LYS A 7 -14.41 25.25 -28.64
CA LYS A 7 -15.13 24.37 -29.57
C LYS A 7 -15.57 23.11 -28.82
N PRO A 8 -16.81 22.63 -29.02
CA PRO A 8 -17.28 21.41 -28.41
C PRO A 8 -16.48 20.21 -28.96
N TYR A 9 -15.95 19.40 -28.04
CA TYR A 9 -15.30 18.14 -28.35
C TYR A 9 -16.38 17.09 -28.62
N THR A 10 -16.56 16.71 -29.88
CA THR A 10 -17.44 15.60 -30.27
C THR A 10 -16.70 14.28 -30.03
N ILE A 11 -17.11 13.54 -29.00
CA ILE A 11 -16.72 12.14 -28.82
C ILE A 11 -17.33 11.34 -29.97
N SER A 12 -16.49 10.95 -30.92
CA SER A 12 -16.86 10.04 -32.01
C SER A 12 -16.95 8.63 -31.43
N GLN A 13 -18.15 8.17 -31.09
CA GLN A 13 -18.41 6.76 -30.80
C GLN A 13 -18.26 5.98 -32.10
N SER A 14 -17.14 5.27 -32.26
CA SER A 14 -17.01 4.22 -33.26
C SER A 14 -17.68 2.96 -32.69
N ASP A 15 -18.93 2.75 -33.08
CA ASP A 15 -19.70 1.51 -32.89
C ASP A 15 -19.10 0.43 -33.80
N GLU A 16 -17.92 -0.08 -33.41
CA GLU A 16 -17.40 -1.32 -33.99
C GLU A 16 -18.19 -2.47 -33.37
N SER A 17 -19.33 -2.75 -34.01
CA SER A 17 -20.12 -3.96 -33.82
C SER A 17 -19.19 -5.17 -33.90
N LEU A 18 -18.82 -5.71 -32.74
CA LEU A 18 -18.16 -7.00 -32.61
C LEU A 18 -19.16 -8.07 -33.04
N SER A 19 -19.18 -8.36 -34.35
CA SER A 19 -19.83 -9.52 -34.94
C SER A 19 -19.13 -10.77 -34.41
N LEU A 20 -19.53 -11.19 -33.21
CA LEU A 20 -19.21 -12.49 -32.64
C LEU A 20 -19.96 -13.55 -33.47
N SER A 21 -19.27 -14.08 -34.48
CA SER A 21 -19.72 -15.25 -35.24
C SER A 21 -19.68 -16.45 -34.30
N ILE A 22 -20.80 -16.72 -33.63
CA ILE A 22 -20.99 -17.92 -32.83
C ILE A 22 -21.00 -19.10 -33.83
N PRO A 23 -20.06 -20.06 -33.74
CA PRO A 23 -20.10 -21.24 -34.58
C PRO A 23 -21.37 -22.03 -34.27
N ASP A 24 -22.05 -22.46 -35.32
CA ASP A 24 -23.27 -23.28 -35.29
C ASP A 24 -22.90 -24.67 -34.75
N ILE A 25 -22.93 -24.80 -33.42
CA ILE A 25 -22.73 -26.07 -32.72
C ILE A 25 -24.12 -26.68 -32.57
N GLU A 26 -24.36 -27.76 -33.32
CA GLU A 26 -25.60 -28.53 -33.22
C GLU A 26 -25.83 -28.94 -31.75
N PRO A 27 -27.02 -28.68 -31.19
CA PRO A 27 -27.31 -29.01 -29.80
C PRO A 27 -27.29 -30.53 -29.63
N VAL A 28 -26.27 -31.04 -28.93
CA VAL A 28 -26.27 -32.39 -28.38
C VAL A 28 -27.35 -32.45 -27.30
N TRP A 29 -28.40 -33.24 -27.55
CA TRP A 29 -29.58 -33.39 -26.70
C TRP A 29 -29.40 -34.44 -25.58
N ASP A 30 -28.20 -34.94 -25.35
CA ASP A 30 -27.90 -35.77 -24.17
C ASP A 30 -27.62 -34.87 -22.96
N GLN A 31 -28.66 -34.14 -22.53
CA GLN A 31 -28.63 -33.38 -21.29
C GLN A 31 -28.87 -34.36 -20.14
N PRO A 32 -27.89 -34.60 -19.25
CA PRO A 32 -28.12 -35.39 -18.04
C PRO A 32 -29.24 -34.75 -17.22
N ASP A 33 -30.03 -35.60 -16.57
CA ASP A 33 -31.14 -35.24 -15.67
C ASP A 33 -30.75 -34.00 -14.84
N PRO A 34 -31.56 -32.92 -14.82
CA PRO A 34 -31.19 -31.70 -14.12
C PRO A 34 -30.88 -32.02 -12.67
N GLU A 35 -29.62 -31.81 -12.27
CA GLU A 35 -29.23 -31.85 -10.87
C GLU A 35 -30.25 -31.04 -10.05
N PRO A 36 -30.68 -31.55 -8.88
CA PRO A 36 -31.64 -30.84 -8.05
C PRO A 36 -31.14 -29.42 -7.84
N SER A 37 -31.94 -28.45 -8.27
CA SER A 37 -31.58 -27.03 -8.18
C SER A 37 -31.12 -26.73 -6.76
N PRO A 38 -29.98 -26.05 -6.58
CA PRO A 38 -29.52 -25.67 -5.26
C PRO A 38 -30.68 -24.93 -4.56
N PRO A 39 -30.93 -25.19 -3.26
CA PRO A 39 -31.99 -24.51 -2.55
C PRO A 39 -31.82 -23.00 -2.70
N PRO A 40 -32.93 -22.25 -2.81
CA PRO A 40 -32.87 -20.81 -2.96
C PRO A 40 -31.99 -20.24 -1.85
N PRO A 41 -31.05 -19.32 -2.17
CA PRO A 41 -30.19 -18.73 -1.14
C PRO A 41 -31.11 -18.15 -0.07
N GLU A 42 -30.92 -18.61 1.17
CA GLU A 42 -31.68 -18.09 2.30
C GLU A 42 -31.55 -16.57 2.30
N ALA A 43 -32.70 -15.89 2.35
CA ALA A 43 -32.74 -14.44 2.34
C ALA A 43 -31.85 -13.94 3.47
N SER A 44 -30.73 -13.31 3.11
CA SER A 44 -29.76 -12.79 4.07
C SER A 44 -30.52 -11.90 5.04
N ALA A 45 -30.43 -12.21 6.34
CA ALA A 45 -31.09 -11.43 7.38
C ALA A 45 -30.78 -9.95 7.14
N SER A 46 -31.83 -9.11 7.15
CA SER A 46 -31.67 -7.67 6.97
C SER A 46 -30.72 -7.16 8.03
N ASP A 47 -29.59 -6.63 7.57
CA ASP A 47 -28.54 -6.12 8.45
C ASP A 47 -29.01 -4.76 8.99
N ASP A 48 -29.58 -4.74 10.19
CA ASP A 48 -30.15 -3.53 10.83
C ASP A 48 -29.08 -2.55 11.34
N ARG A 49 -27.81 -2.72 10.95
CA ARG A 49 -26.72 -1.85 11.36
C ARG A 49 -26.91 -0.41 10.86
N PRO A 50 -26.56 0.60 11.66
CA PRO A 50 -26.63 1.99 11.24
C PRO A 50 -25.73 2.23 10.02
N ILE A 51 -26.22 3.00 9.04
CA ILE A 51 -25.51 3.28 7.77
C ILE A 51 -24.09 3.81 8.00
N ALA A 52 -23.89 4.59 9.07
CA ALA A 52 -22.57 5.13 9.42
C ALA A 52 -21.54 4.02 9.74
N GLU A 53 -21.96 2.96 10.43
CA GLU A 53 -21.12 1.82 10.77
C GLU A 53 -20.76 1.01 9.51
N ILE A 54 -21.75 0.75 8.66
CA ILE A 54 -21.54 0.06 7.38
C ILE A 54 -20.53 0.83 6.52
N LYS A 55 -20.66 2.16 6.45
CA LYS A 55 -19.71 2.99 5.71
C LYS A 55 -18.30 2.92 6.29
N ALA A 56 -18.15 3.04 7.60
CA ALA A 56 -16.86 2.94 8.26
C ALA A 56 -16.19 1.58 8.01
N GLU A 57 -16.96 0.50 8.03
CA GLU A 57 -16.48 -0.84 7.70
C GLU A 57 -16.01 -0.94 6.24
N ILE A 58 -16.77 -0.40 5.29
CA ILE A 58 -16.39 -0.38 3.87
C ILE A 58 -15.10 0.43 3.68
N ASP A 59 -15.02 1.63 4.27
CA ASP A 59 -13.84 2.49 4.17
C ASP A 59 -12.60 1.78 4.73
N ALA A 60 -12.72 1.09 5.87
CA ALA A 60 -11.63 0.28 6.42
C ALA A 60 -11.20 -0.85 5.47
N ARG A 61 -12.17 -1.58 4.87
CA ARG A 61 -11.89 -2.63 3.88
C ARG A 61 -11.19 -2.07 2.63
N VAL A 62 -11.58 -0.88 2.18
CA VAL A 62 -10.97 -0.19 1.04
C VAL A 62 -9.52 0.17 1.34
N LEU A 63 -9.21 0.65 2.54
CA LEU A 63 -7.82 0.96 2.94
C LEU A 63 -6.93 -0.28 2.91
N VAL A 64 -7.40 -1.40 3.48
CA VAL A 64 -6.67 -2.68 3.48
C VAL A 64 -6.48 -3.19 2.04
N ALA A 65 -7.53 -3.14 1.22
CA ALA A 65 -7.44 -3.55 -0.19
C ALA A 65 -6.45 -2.67 -0.98
N ALA A 66 -6.44 -1.36 -0.72
CA ALA A 66 -5.52 -0.45 -1.37
C ALA A 66 -4.06 -0.71 -0.97
N GLU A 67 -3.80 -1.03 0.31
CA GLU A 67 -2.48 -1.45 0.78
C GLU A 67 -2.00 -2.73 0.09
N ALA A 68 -2.86 -3.76 0.07
CA ALA A 68 -2.56 -5.04 -0.60
C ALA A 68 -2.28 -4.86 -2.09
N ALA A 69 -3.05 -4.02 -2.78
CA ALA A 69 -2.82 -3.69 -4.19
C ALA A 69 -1.46 -3.00 -4.39
N ARG A 70 -1.12 -2.02 -3.54
CA ARG A 70 0.19 -1.35 -3.61
C ARG A 70 1.33 -2.32 -3.37
N GLN A 71 1.22 -3.19 -2.37
CA GLN A 71 2.21 -4.23 -2.12
C GLN A 71 2.37 -5.12 -3.36
N HIS A 72 1.27 -5.57 -3.97
CA HIS A 72 1.33 -6.43 -5.16
C HIS A 72 2.04 -5.74 -6.33
N PHE A 73 1.66 -4.50 -6.67
CA PHE A 73 2.19 -3.81 -7.84
C PHE A 73 3.60 -3.27 -7.64
N LEU A 74 3.91 -2.72 -6.46
CA LEU A 74 5.15 -2.01 -6.21
C LEU A 74 6.23 -2.90 -5.60
N ARG A 75 5.93 -4.06 -5.01
CA ARG A 75 6.93 -4.94 -4.40
C ARG A 75 8.15 -5.27 -5.28
N PRO A 76 8.01 -5.56 -6.60
CA PRO A 76 9.17 -5.79 -7.45
C PRO A 76 10.12 -4.58 -7.54
N LEU A 77 9.62 -3.37 -7.30
CA LEU A 77 10.41 -2.14 -7.30
C LEU A 77 11.33 -2.03 -6.07
N TYR A 78 10.91 -2.63 -4.95
CA TYR A 78 11.62 -2.62 -3.67
C TYR A 78 12.40 -3.92 -3.41
N ALA A 79 12.39 -4.86 -4.36
CA ALA A 79 12.99 -6.18 -4.19
C ALA A 79 14.50 -6.16 -3.89
N HIS A 80 15.21 -5.07 -4.22
CA HIS A 80 16.64 -4.89 -3.93
C HIS A 80 16.93 -4.31 -2.53
N LEU A 81 15.89 -4.04 -1.73
CA LEU A 81 16.00 -3.54 -0.36
C LEU A 81 15.31 -4.52 0.63
N PRO A 82 15.80 -5.76 0.76
CA PRO A 82 15.12 -6.81 1.53
C PRO A 82 15.06 -6.58 3.05
N LEU A 83 15.97 -5.79 3.63
CA LEU A 83 16.04 -5.50 5.06
C LEU A 83 15.35 -4.19 5.43
N SER A 84 15.16 -3.31 4.44
CA SER A 84 14.45 -2.06 4.64
C SER A 84 12.95 -2.30 4.92
N GLU A 85 12.43 -1.63 5.94
CA GLU A 85 10.99 -1.59 6.20
C GLU A 85 10.29 -0.71 5.16
N ILE A 86 9.23 -1.23 4.54
CA ILE A 86 8.46 -0.55 3.49
C ILE A 86 7.06 -0.26 3.99
N ASP A 87 6.71 1.02 4.07
CA ASP A 87 5.39 1.45 4.50
C ASP A 87 4.39 1.46 3.31
N TRP A 88 3.53 0.44 3.29
CA TRP A 88 2.47 0.30 2.30
C TRP A 88 1.22 1.14 2.63
N SER A 89 1.10 1.68 3.84
CA SER A 89 -0.06 2.47 4.28
C SER A 89 -0.10 3.86 3.62
N LEU A 90 1.08 4.42 3.30
CA LEU A 90 1.21 5.70 2.58
C LEU A 90 0.34 5.75 1.32
N ASP A 91 -0.28 6.89 1.07
CA ASP A 91 -1.12 7.13 -0.10
C ASP A 91 -0.30 7.47 -1.35
N GLY A 92 -0.89 7.28 -2.53
CA GLY A 92 -0.28 7.62 -3.81
C GLY A 92 0.68 6.56 -4.40
N LEU A 93 0.78 6.54 -5.73
CA LEU A 93 1.49 5.47 -6.44
C LEU A 93 3.02 5.63 -6.45
N TRP A 94 3.52 6.85 -6.44
CA TRP A 94 4.93 7.15 -6.74
C TRP A 94 5.64 7.87 -5.59
N ARG A 95 5.41 7.41 -4.36
CA ARG A 95 6.12 7.91 -3.18
C ARG A 95 7.26 6.99 -2.78
N CYS A 96 8.32 7.56 -2.20
CA CYS A 96 9.32 6.77 -1.47
C CYS A 96 8.70 6.22 -0.18
N ARG A 97 8.75 4.90 -0.02
CA ARG A 97 8.12 4.17 1.11
C ARG A 97 9.14 3.55 2.06
N VAL A 98 10.42 3.81 1.87
CA VAL A 98 11.48 3.23 2.71
C VAL A 98 11.52 3.99 4.03
N VAL A 99 11.26 3.30 5.14
CA VAL A 99 11.28 3.89 6.47
C VAL A 99 12.74 4.12 6.91
N GLY A 100 13.00 5.21 7.63
CA GLY A 100 14.32 5.50 8.22
C GLY A 100 15.30 6.24 7.30
N VAL A 101 14.89 6.63 6.09
CA VAL A 101 15.67 7.51 5.19
C VAL A 101 15.07 8.92 5.13
N PRO A 102 15.89 9.97 4.85
CA PRO A 102 15.41 11.35 4.82
C PRO A 102 14.35 11.65 3.76
N CYS A 103 14.34 10.88 2.67
CA CYS A 103 13.40 11.04 1.55
C CYS A 103 12.09 10.22 1.72
N TYR A 104 11.85 9.64 2.89
CA TYR A 104 10.60 8.93 3.17
C TYR A 104 9.39 9.85 2.96
N GLY A 105 8.42 9.39 2.17
CA GLY A 105 7.20 10.13 1.83
C GLY A 105 7.33 11.08 0.62
N ASP A 106 8.54 11.31 0.10
CA ASP A 106 8.77 12.17 -1.06
C ASP A 106 8.02 11.67 -2.29
N HIS A 107 7.41 12.61 -3.03
CA HIS A 107 6.65 12.30 -4.23
C HIS A 107 7.51 12.38 -5.49
N HIS A 108 7.36 11.40 -6.38
CA HIS A 108 8.02 11.36 -7.68
C HIS A 108 7.01 11.42 -8.81
N ARG A 109 7.40 12.08 -9.91
CA ARG A 109 6.51 12.33 -11.04
C ARG A 109 6.04 11.09 -11.79
N CYS A 110 6.81 10.00 -11.73
CA CYS A 110 6.45 8.75 -12.42
C CYS A 110 7.26 7.56 -11.89
N TRP A 111 6.83 6.36 -12.26
CA TRP A 111 7.44 5.08 -11.91
C TRP A 111 8.95 5.02 -12.18
N SER A 112 9.40 5.49 -13.35
CA SER A 112 10.83 5.37 -13.74
C SER A 112 11.74 6.27 -12.90
N ILE A 113 11.24 7.40 -12.42
CA ILE A 113 11.98 8.29 -11.51
C ILE A 113 12.05 7.65 -10.13
N LEU A 114 10.94 7.13 -9.59
CA LEU A 114 10.96 6.41 -8.30
C LEU A 114 11.93 5.22 -8.35
N LYS A 115 11.92 4.43 -9.43
CA LYS A 115 12.88 3.32 -9.60
C LYS A 115 14.33 3.77 -9.49
N LYS A 116 14.69 4.87 -10.19
CA LYS A 116 16.05 5.44 -10.13
C LYS A 116 16.37 5.98 -8.75
N HIS A 117 15.40 6.61 -8.10
CA HIS A 117 15.52 7.14 -6.75
C HIS A 117 15.83 6.04 -5.71
N LEU A 118 15.14 4.90 -5.78
CA LEU A 118 15.39 3.77 -4.89
C LEU A 118 16.76 3.10 -5.09
N LEU A 119 17.44 3.40 -6.20
CA LEU A 119 18.81 2.94 -6.49
C LEU A 119 19.89 3.97 -6.10
N THR A 120 19.52 5.08 -5.45
CA THR A 120 20.48 6.06 -4.96
C THR A 120 21.32 5.52 -3.81
N ARG A 121 22.44 6.19 -3.55
CA ARG A 121 23.38 5.82 -2.47
C ARG A 121 22.77 5.89 -1.08
N GLU A 122 21.73 6.69 -0.88
CA GLU A 122 21.06 6.81 0.42
C GLU A 122 20.36 5.51 0.81
N HIS A 123 19.57 4.95 -0.11
CA HIS A 123 18.88 3.69 0.10
C HIS A 123 19.84 2.52 0.27
N THR A 124 20.87 2.42 -0.58
CA THR A 124 21.86 1.33 -0.46
C THR A 124 22.70 1.44 0.80
N ARG A 125 23.01 2.66 1.27
CA ARG A 125 23.68 2.88 2.56
C ARG A 125 22.79 2.46 3.73
N ASN A 126 21.50 2.82 3.71
CA ASN A 126 20.54 2.39 4.73
C ASN A 126 20.47 0.86 4.80
N GLU A 127 20.29 0.21 3.65
CA GLU A 127 20.25 -1.25 3.55
C GLU A 127 21.53 -1.90 4.09
N THR A 128 22.69 -1.34 3.77
CA THR A 128 23.99 -1.82 4.28
C THR A 128 24.11 -1.63 5.79
N ALA A 129 23.62 -0.52 6.33
CA ALA A 129 23.63 -0.26 7.77
C ALA A 129 22.70 -1.24 8.52
N LEU A 130 21.51 -1.51 7.98
CA LEU A 130 20.59 -2.53 8.49
C LEU A 130 21.21 -3.93 8.43
N ALA A 131 21.88 -4.27 7.33
CA ALA A 131 22.59 -5.54 7.19
C ALA A 131 23.71 -5.70 8.24
N ALA A 132 24.49 -4.64 8.49
CA ALA A 132 25.54 -4.66 9.50
C ALA A 132 24.97 -4.83 10.92
N ALA A 133 23.89 -4.11 11.24
CA ALA A 133 23.22 -4.24 12.53
C ALA A 133 22.59 -5.64 12.73
N TRP A 134 22.12 -6.28 11.66
CA TRP A 134 21.54 -7.63 11.74
C TRP A 134 22.58 -8.71 12.06
N VAL A 135 23.82 -8.54 11.57
CA VAL A 135 24.90 -9.50 11.81
C VAL A 135 25.46 -9.39 13.24
N GLU A 136 25.28 -8.25 13.91
CA GLU A 136 25.58 -8.08 15.34
C GLU A 136 24.31 -8.22 16.19
N PRO A 137 23.98 -9.44 16.64
CA PRO A 137 24.07 -9.66 18.08
C PRO A 137 24.45 -11.12 18.40
N SER A 138 25.72 -11.46 18.19
CA SER A 138 26.31 -12.67 18.78
C SER A 138 27.37 -12.30 19.82
N SER A 139 27.06 -11.31 20.65
CA SER A 139 27.62 -11.26 22.00
C SER A 139 26.83 -12.26 22.83
N THR A 140 27.30 -13.50 22.84
CA THR A 140 26.85 -14.54 23.76
C THR A 140 26.57 -13.91 25.12
N PRO A 141 25.34 -14.00 25.66
CA PRO A 141 25.10 -13.58 27.04
C PRO A 141 26.15 -14.28 27.91
N PRO A 142 26.83 -13.59 28.85
CA PRO A 142 27.72 -14.26 29.78
C PRO A 142 26.90 -15.35 30.44
N GLN A 143 27.21 -16.60 30.10
CA GLN A 143 26.48 -17.77 30.58
C GLN A 143 26.50 -17.66 32.11
N PRO A 144 25.35 -17.52 32.78
CA PRO A 144 25.35 -17.50 34.23
C PRO A 144 26.05 -18.78 34.68
N PRO A 145 27.03 -18.71 35.61
CA PRO A 145 27.78 -19.89 36.01
C PRO A 145 26.77 -20.94 36.45
N THR A 146 26.80 -22.09 35.78
CA THR A 146 25.91 -23.21 36.05
C THR A 146 25.94 -23.47 37.56
N PRO A 147 24.86 -23.22 38.32
CA PRO A 147 24.84 -23.59 39.72
C PRO A 147 24.95 -25.12 39.75
N VAL A 148 26.05 -25.61 40.29
CA VAL A 148 26.27 -27.03 40.55
C VAL A 148 25.22 -27.44 41.58
N ALA A 149 24.08 -27.93 41.11
CA ALA A 149 23.06 -28.48 41.97
C ALA A 149 23.57 -29.83 42.53
N PRO A 150 23.51 -30.06 43.85
CA PRO A 150 23.73 -31.39 44.40
C PRO A 150 22.61 -32.33 43.91
N ALA A 151 22.99 -33.55 43.56
CA ALA A 151 22.07 -34.60 43.18
C ALA A 151 21.01 -34.80 44.27
N SER A 152 19.75 -34.49 43.94
CA SER A 152 18.60 -34.89 44.73
C SER A 152 17.61 -35.55 43.79
N GLU A 153 17.66 -36.88 43.72
CA GLU A 153 16.44 -37.67 43.55
C GLU A 153 15.44 -37.15 44.58
N MET A 154 14.23 -36.76 44.16
CA MET A 154 12.96 -37.23 44.72
C MET A 154 11.82 -36.83 43.77
N ALA A 155 11.01 -37.84 43.46
CA ALA A 155 9.79 -37.71 42.69
C ALA A 155 8.84 -36.69 43.32
N THR A 156 8.29 -35.78 42.53
CA THR A 156 7.05 -35.09 42.89
C THR A 156 6.20 -34.92 41.64
N ARG A 157 5.13 -35.72 41.60
CA ARG A 157 3.98 -35.54 40.71
C ARG A 157 3.24 -34.29 41.18
N VAL A 158 2.98 -33.34 40.28
CA VAL A 158 1.97 -32.31 40.54
C VAL A 158 1.00 -32.27 39.37
N ALA A 159 -0.26 -32.31 39.75
CA ALA A 159 -1.44 -32.43 38.91
C ALA A 159 -1.61 -31.25 37.96
N VAL A 160 -2.15 -31.57 36.78
CA VAL A 160 -2.78 -30.64 35.86
C VAL A 160 -3.99 -30.03 36.57
N VAL A 161 -3.94 -28.72 36.83
CA VAL A 161 -5.11 -27.92 37.17
C VAL A 161 -5.46 -27.13 35.92
N GLU A 162 -6.53 -27.55 35.27
CA GLU A 162 -7.20 -26.83 34.20
C GLU A 162 -7.93 -25.63 34.85
N VAL A 163 -7.42 -24.42 34.62
CA VAL A 163 -8.10 -23.17 35.03
C VAL A 163 -8.74 -22.58 33.79
N GLY A 164 -10.05 -22.82 33.66
CA GLY A 164 -10.91 -22.08 32.73
C GLY A 164 -10.94 -20.61 33.14
N GLN A 165 -10.40 -19.75 32.27
CA GLN A 165 -10.59 -18.31 32.35
C GLN A 165 -11.73 -17.92 31.39
N GLU A 166 -12.92 -17.84 31.97
CA GLU A 166 -14.07 -17.17 31.38
C GLU A 166 -13.87 -15.67 31.69
N LEU A 167 -13.63 -14.85 30.66
CA LEU A 167 -13.56 -13.39 30.81
C LEU A 167 -14.96 -12.80 30.57
N PRO A 168 -15.58 -12.15 31.57
CA PRO A 168 -16.83 -11.42 31.40
C PRO A 168 -16.57 -10.07 30.72
N GLY A 169 -17.51 -9.69 29.85
CA GLY A 169 -17.47 -8.47 29.06
C GLY A 169 -17.46 -7.18 29.89
N GLU A 170 -16.66 -6.23 29.42
CA GLU A 170 -16.81 -4.82 29.73
C GLU A 170 -17.69 -4.18 28.63
N GLU A 171 -18.97 -3.98 28.96
CA GLU A 171 -19.81 -2.97 28.30
C GLU A 171 -19.28 -1.59 28.70
N VAL A 172 -18.58 -0.93 27.79
CA VAL A 172 -18.26 0.49 27.92
C VAL A 172 -19.44 1.26 27.33
N GLU A 173 -20.32 1.76 28.21
CA GLU A 173 -21.28 2.80 27.86
C GLU A 173 -20.53 4.08 27.51
N GLU A 174 -20.24 4.30 26.22
CA GLU A 174 -19.72 5.58 25.74
C GLU A 174 -20.86 6.58 25.55
N ALA A 175 -20.91 7.54 26.46
CA ALA A 175 -21.81 8.67 26.47
C ALA A 175 -21.74 9.46 25.16
N LEU A 176 -22.88 9.60 24.49
CA LEU A 176 -23.12 10.51 23.36
C LEU A 176 -22.84 11.96 23.77
N PRO A 177 -21.87 12.67 23.16
CA PRO A 177 -21.84 14.12 23.25
C PRO A 177 -22.93 14.73 22.37
N GLU A 178 -23.72 15.54 23.05
CA GLU A 178 -24.83 16.36 22.62
C GLU A 178 -24.48 17.29 21.43
N SER A 179 -25.31 17.21 20.40
CA SER A 179 -25.55 18.18 19.32
C SER A 179 -24.88 19.56 19.45
N VAL A 180 -23.72 19.75 18.83
CA VAL A 180 -23.20 21.08 18.51
C VAL A 180 -23.83 21.55 17.19
N LYS A 181 -24.85 22.39 17.32
CA LYS A 181 -25.38 23.23 16.23
C LYS A 181 -24.26 24.15 15.74
N ARG A 182 -23.72 23.89 14.54
CA ARG A 182 -22.89 24.89 13.85
C ARG A 182 -23.78 25.81 13.00
N PRO A 183 -23.61 27.14 13.10
CA PRO A 183 -24.30 28.08 12.23
C PRO A 183 -23.77 27.96 10.80
N LEU A 184 -24.70 27.96 9.84
CA LEU A 184 -24.44 28.21 8.43
C LEU A 184 -24.15 29.70 8.28
N ASP A 185 -22.89 30.09 8.43
CA ASP A 185 -22.41 31.38 7.95
C ASP A 185 -21.73 31.15 6.60
N ALA A 186 -22.44 31.60 5.56
CA ALA A 186 -21.91 31.79 4.23
C ALA A 186 -20.92 32.96 4.27
N GLN A 187 -19.67 32.71 3.93
CA GLN A 187 -18.76 33.74 3.43
C GLN A 187 -18.30 33.29 2.05
N ASP A 188 -18.90 33.94 1.05
CA ASP A 188 -18.28 34.20 -0.24
C ASP A 188 -16.99 34.99 0.03
N GLU A 189 -15.84 34.38 -0.23
CA GLU A 189 -14.60 35.11 -0.47
C GLU A 189 -14.19 34.80 -1.91
N ASP A 190 -14.50 35.78 -2.77
CA ASP A 190 -13.89 36.01 -4.06
C ASP A 190 -12.38 36.17 -3.86
N ASP A 191 -11.63 35.07 -4.03
CA ASP A 191 -10.17 35.10 -4.10
C ASP A 191 -9.76 35.22 -5.58
N ASP A 192 -9.78 36.46 -6.04
CA ASP A 192 -9.12 36.96 -7.26
C ASP A 192 -7.60 36.90 -7.05
N ASP A 193 -7.00 35.71 -7.19
CA ASP A 193 -5.56 35.58 -7.37
C ASP A 193 -5.23 35.42 -8.87
N ASP A 194 -4.87 36.58 -9.43
CA ASP A 194 -4.24 36.83 -10.71
C ASP A 194 -2.86 36.13 -10.74
N ASP A 195 -2.85 34.80 -10.87
CA ASP A 195 -1.61 34.03 -11.05
C ASP A 195 -1.12 34.22 -12.51
N GLU A 196 -0.23 35.21 -12.67
CA GLU A 196 0.52 35.45 -13.90
C GLU A 196 1.08 34.14 -14.48
N PRO A 197 0.92 33.86 -15.79
CA PRO A 197 1.51 32.67 -16.38
C PRO A 197 3.04 32.76 -16.34
N ILE A 198 3.64 31.89 -15.53
CA ILE A 198 5.10 31.71 -15.44
C ILE A 198 5.70 31.62 -16.87
N PRO A 199 6.67 32.48 -17.23
CA PRO A 199 7.28 32.44 -18.55
C PRO A 199 7.97 31.09 -18.76
N ARG A 200 7.48 30.33 -19.74
CA ARG A 200 8.07 29.03 -20.11
C ARG A 200 9.55 29.23 -20.45
N PRO A 201 10.49 28.47 -19.87
CA PRO A 201 11.88 28.52 -20.26
C PRO A 201 11.97 28.13 -21.74
N LYS A 202 12.53 29.03 -22.55
CA LYS A 202 12.85 28.74 -23.96
C LYS A 202 13.75 27.49 -23.95
N ARG A 203 13.26 26.41 -24.54
CA ARG A 203 14.04 25.19 -24.83
C ARG A 203 15.32 25.61 -25.55
N VAL A 204 16.42 25.71 -24.81
CA VAL A 204 17.75 25.72 -25.43
C VAL A 204 17.93 24.32 -25.97
N ARG A 205 17.82 24.20 -27.29
CA ARG A 205 18.15 23.00 -28.04
C ARG A 205 19.67 22.83 -27.94
N LEU A 206 20.15 22.24 -26.84
CA LEU A 206 21.53 21.79 -26.76
C LEU A 206 21.68 20.57 -27.67
N MET A 207 22.18 20.83 -28.88
CA MET A 207 22.76 19.79 -29.72
C MET A 207 24.13 19.47 -29.15
N PHE A 208 24.18 18.55 -28.18
CA PHE A 208 25.44 17.87 -27.84
C PHE A 208 25.68 16.79 -28.87
N LEU A 209 26.38 17.16 -29.93
CA LEU A 209 27.12 16.24 -30.78
C LEU A 209 28.40 15.87 -30.04
N GLY A 210 28.60 14.57 -29.80
CA GLY A 210 29.89 13.95 -29.56
C GLY A 210 30.60 14.29 -28.25
N GLU A 211 30.97 13.27 -27.49
CA GLU A 211 32.38 12.87 -27.43
C GLU A 211 32.51 11.61 -26.60
N GLU A 212 33.21 10.65 -27.20
CA GLU A 212 33.55 9.35 -26.67
C GLU A 212 34.71 9.56 -25.69
N THR A 213 34.56 9.15 -24.43
CA THR A 213 35.73 8.99 -23.55
C THR A 213 35.69 7.64 -22.85
N ASN A 214 36.38 6.69 -23.48
CA ASN A 214 37.15 5.67 -22.79
C ASN A 214 38.02 6.32 -21.71
N LEU A 215 38.01 5.83 -20.46
CA LEU A 215 39.11 5.90 -19.48
C LEU A 215 38.69 5.04 -18.26
N SER A 216 39.18 3.81 -18.15
CA SER A 216 40.51 3.39 -17.67
C SER A 216 40.44 2.98 -16.20
N LEU A 217 40.48 1.67 -15.97
CA LEU A 217 40.70 1.02 -14.68
C LEU A 217 42.03 1.49 -14.09
N GLY A 218 41.99 2.12 -12.92
CA GLY A 218 43.16 2.38 -12.09
C GLY A 218 43.03 1.67 -10.74
N TYR A 219 43.54 0.44 -10.66
CA TYR A 219 43.90 -0.20 -9.40
C TYR A 219 44.99 0.62 -8.69
N ARG A 220 44.82 0.93 -7.40
CA ARG A 220 45.96 1.22 -6.52
C ARG A 220 45.64 0.84 -5.07
N ASN A 221 46.31 -0.22 -4.64
CA ASN A 221 46.45 -0.67 -3.26
C ASN A 221 47.09 0.41 -2.38
N LYS A 222 46.65 0.49 -1.13
CA LYS A 222 47.52 0.66 0.03
C LYS A 222 47.00 -0.25 1.14
#